data_AF-A0A388PEE5-F1
#
_entry.id   AF-A0A388PEE5-F1
#
_cell.length_a   1.000
_cell.length_b   1.000
_cell.length_c   1.000
_cell.angle_alpha   90.00
_cell.angle_beta   90.00
_cell.angle_gamma   90.00
#
_symmetry.space_group_name_H-M   'P 1'
#
loop_
_entity.id
_entity.type
_entity.pdbx_description
1 polymer ?
#
loop_
_entity_poly.entity_id
_entity_poly.type
_entity_poly.pdbx_seq_one_letter_code
_entity_poly.pdbx_strand_id
1 'polypeptide(L)'
;MRKALLYVGATCLVLLLGLVVAAEYFSHRDRRFTGQVVDALPRNIAGWTRRDIPVADSKAGNMNVQGILNFSQSAQALYVRGETSILVYAAYWEPGKVSVVDAGSHNPDSCWVNNGCIRTERKYAVTAQVGGRPLLPYEYGQYLVPSGGRQNVAFWHLVNGQPNRYEEQSAGWRDGLVGRLERLPLLWKDIRTYGLNQKSEQMFIRLSSNLPVDQILADPINREFLQALQGLGVFSDREWK
;
A
#
# COMPACT_ATOMS: atom_id res chain seq x y z
N MET A 1 -7.18 -37.63 -33.34
CA MET A 1 -6.42 -36.43 -32.95
C MET A 1 -7.30 -35.19 -32.67
N ARG A 2 -8.12 -34.70 -33.62
CA ARG A 2 -8.98 -33.50 -33.40
C ARG A 2 -9.95 -33.61 -32.21
N LYS A 3 -10.61 -34.75 -32.04
CA LYS A 3 -11.53 -34.99 -30.90
C LYS A 3 -10.80 -35.02 -29.55
N ALA A 4 -9.61 -35.62 -29.50
CA ALA A 4 -8.79 -35.65 -28.29
C ALA A 4 -8.32 -34.24 -27.89
N LEU A 5 -7.89 -33.43 -28.86
CA LEU A 5 -7.56 -32.01 -28.62
C LEU A 5 -8.77 -31.20 -28.13
N LEU A 6 -9.95 -31.46 -28.67
CA LEU A 6 -11.20 -30.83 -28.21
C LEU A 6 -11.55 -31.23 -26.78
N TYR A 7 -11.42 -32.52 -26.41
CA TYR A 7 -11.69 -32.97 -25.05
C TYR A 7 -10.68 -32.42 -24.04
N VAL A 8 -9.39 -32.39 -24.41
CA VAL A 8 -8.35 -31.78 -23.56
C VAL A 8 -8.61 -30.28 -23.40
N GLY A 9 -8.90 -29.57 -24.49
CA GLY A 9 -9.20 -28.13 -24.45
C GLY A 9 -10.44 -27.82 -23.61
N ALA A 10 -11.52 -28.58 -23.78
CA ALA A 10 -12.74 -28.43 -22.98
C ALA A 10 -12.50 -28.72 -21.49
N THR A 11 -11.72 -29.77 -21.18
CA THR A 11 -11.36 -30.12 -19.80
C THR A 11 -10.54 -29.02 -19.15
N CYS A 12 -9.51 -28.51 -19.85
CA CYS A 12 -8.72 -27.38 -19.38
C CYS A 12 -9.58 -26.14 -19.13
N LEU A 13 -10.53 -25.83 -20.02
CA LEU A 13 -11.43 -24.70 -19.87
C LEU A 13 -12.34 -24.86 -18.63
N VAL A 14 -12.92 -26.04 -18.43
CA VAL A 14 -13.77 -26.32 -17.26
C VAL A 14 -12.97 -26.23 -15.96
N LEU A 15 -11.75 -26.76 -15.93
CA LEU A 15 -10.86 -26.64 -14.76
C LEU A 15 -10.47 -25.19 -14.48
N LEU A 16 -10.14 -24.41 -15.51
CA LEU A 16 -9.88 -22.97 -15.39
C LEU A 16 -11.09 -22.22 -14.87
N LEU A 17 -12.29 -22.51 -15.40
CA LEU A 17 -13.52 -21.89 -14.94
C LEU A 17 -13.82 -22.25 -13.49
N GLY A 18 -13.66 -23.52 -13.12
CA GLY A 18 -13.81 -24.00 -11.74
C GLY A 18 -12.83 -23.32 -10.79
N LEU A 19 -11.58 -23.11 -11.21
CA LEU A 19 -10.56 -22.40 -10.43
C LEU A 19 -10.89 -20.91 -10.27
N VAL A 20 -11.39 -20.25 -11.32
CA VAL A 20 -11.85 -18.86 -11.25
C VAL A 20 -13.05 -18.72 -10.29
N VAL A 21 -14.03 -19.62 -10.39
CA VAL A 21 -15.20 -19.63 -9.49
C VAL A 21 -14.78 -19.90 -8.05
N ALA A 22 -13.88 -20.86 -7.82
CA ALA A 22 -13.35 -21.15 -6.49
C ALA A 22 -12.58 -19.96 -5.91
N ALA A 23 -11.72 -19.31 -6.70
CA ALA A 23 -10.97 -18.13 -6.26
C ALA A 23 -11.89 -16.96 -5.87
N GLU A 24 -12.99 -16.75 -6.59
CA GLU A 24 -13.97 -15.71 -6.26
C GLU A 24 -14.82 -16.09 -5.04
N TYR A 25 -15.25 -17.36 -4.94
CA TYR A 25 -16.13 -17.82 -3.87
C TYR A 25 -15.41 -17.96 -2.52
N PHE A 26 -14.17 -18.44 -2.51
CA PHE A 26 -13.36 -18.62 -1.29
C PHE A 26 -12.56 -17.37 -0.90
N SER A 27 -12.78 -16.23 -1.54
CA SER A 27 -12.21 -14.97 -1.09
C SER A 27 -12.74 -14.63 0.31
N HIS A 28 -11.86 -14.36 1.28
CA HIS A 28 -12.28 -13.95 2.63
C HIS A 28 -13.15 -12.70 2.51
N ARG A 29 -14.27 -12.68 3.21
CA ARG A 29 -15.23 -11.57 3.21
C ARG A 29 -15.29 -10.82 4.54
N ASP A 30 -14.55 -11.30 5.53
CA ASP A 30 -14.62 -10.75 6.87
C ASP A 30 -13.82 -9.45 6.95
N ARG A 31 -14.54 -8.35 7.04
CA ARG A 31 -14.00 -7.03 7.30
C ARG A 31 -13.55 -6.94 8.76
N ARG A 32 -12.28 -6.68 9.02
CA ARG A 32 -11.72 -6.52 10.38
C ARG A 32 -11.52 -5.05 10.73
N PHE A 33 -11.20 -4.20 9.77
CA PHE A 33 -11.10 -2.76 9.99
C PHE A 33 -12.50 -2.13 10.01
N THR A 34 -12.91 -1.62 11.17
CA THR A 34 -14.25 -1.05 11.40
C THR A 34 -14.27 0.48 11.40
N GLY A 35 -13.10 1.11 11.53
CA GLY A 35 -12.93 2.55 11.57
C GLY A 35 -13.09 3.26 10.22
N GLN A 36 -12.83 4.56 10.29
CA GLN A 36 -12.75 5.47 9.15
C GLN A 36 -11.29 5.92 8.98
N VAL A 37 -10.71 5.73 7.80
CA VAL A 37 -9.31 6.10 7.50
C VAL A 37 -9.07 7.59 7.79
N VAL A 38 -10.03 8.46 7.48
CA VAL A 38 -9.93 9.91 7.72
C VAL A 38 -9.83 10.26 9.21
N ASP A 39 -10.45 9.48 10.09
CA ASP A 39 -10.44 9.72 11.53
C ASP A 39 -9.18 9.18 12.21
N ALA A 40 -8.49 8.23 11.57
CA ALA A 40 -7.18 7.75 12.01
C ALA A 40 -6.03 8.73 11.70
N LEU A 41 -6.28 9.75 10.86
CA LEU A 41 -5.33 10.85 10.62
C LEU A 41 -5.56 11.95 11.68
N PRO A 42 -4.55 12.27 12.51
CA PRO A 42 -4.73 13.19 13.62
C PRO A 42 -5.15 14.60 13.15
N ARG A 43 -6.17 15.18 13.78
CA ARG A 43 -6.67 16.52 13.39
C ARG A 43 -5.88 17.65 14.04
N ASN A 44 -5.62 17.52 15.34
CA ASN A 44 -4.90 18.51 16.15
C ASN A 44 -3.76 17.83 16.88
N ILE A 45 -2.53 18.31 16.66
CA ILE A 45 -1.36 17.91 17.44
C ILE A 45 -0.58 19.16 17.80
N ALA A 46 -0.15 19.24 19.05
CA ALA A 46 0.63 20.37 19.53
C ALA A 46 1.86 20.62 18.64
N GLY A 47 2.01 21.87 18.20
CA GLY A 47 3.13 22.31 17.36
C GLY A 47 3.05 21.91 15.88
N TRP A 48 2.04 21.15 15.45
CA TRP A 48 1.86 20.79 14.04
C TRP A 48 0.70 21.56 13.40
N THR A 49 0.94 22.05 12.18
CA THR A 49 -0.12 22.57 11.32
C THR A 49 -0.52 21.50 10.31
N ARG A 50 -1.80 21.14 10.29
CA ARG A 50 -2.37 20.19 9.33
C ARG A 50 -2.93 20.93 8.11
N ARG A 51 -2.70 20.37 6.93
CA ARG A 51 -3.35 20.76 5.67
C ARG A 51 -3.89 19.50 5.00
N ASP A 52 -5.21 19.44 4.81
CA ASP A 52 -5.81 18.37 4.03
C ASP A 52 -5.45 18.57 2.56
N ILE A 53 -4.90 17.52 1.95
CA ILE A 53 -4.52 17.52 0.53
C ILE A 53 -5.41 16.50 -0.17
N PRO A 54 -6.13 16.89 -1.24
CA PRO A 54 -6.90 15.92 -1.99
C PRO A 54 -5.95 14.85 -2.57
N VAL A 55 -6.40 13.60 -2.59
CA VAL A 55 -5.61 12.48 -3.15
C VAL A 55 -5.29 12.70 -4.64
N ALA A 56 -6.06 13.55 -5.33
CA ALA A 56 -5.76 14.05 -6.66
C ALA A 56 -6.13 15.52 -6.83
N ASP A 57 -5.35 16.25 -7.63
CA ASP A 57 -5.40 17.73 -7.75
C ASP A 57 -6.64 18.28 -8.47
N SER A 58 -7.50 17.45 -9.07
CA SER A 58 -8.73 17.88 -9.75
C SER A 58 -9.86 16.88 -9.57
N LYS A 59 -11.13 17.29 -9.68
CA LYS A 59 -12.29 16.37 -9.64
C LYS A 59 -12.18 15.24 -10.68
N ALA A 60 -11.69 15.55 -11.88
CA ALA A 60 -11.45 14.56 -12.94
C ALA A 60 -10.27 13.64 -12.63
N GLY A 61 -9.17 14.20 -12.09
CA GLY A 61 -8.04 13.42 -11.57
C GLY A 61 -8.44 12.52 -10.41
N ASN A 62 -9.34 12.96 -9.54
CA ASN A 62 -9.82 12.20 -8.39
C ASN A 62 -10.74 11.06 -8.83
N MET A 63 -11.59 11.26 -9.84
CA MET A 63 -12.39 10.18 -10.45
C MET A 63 -11.53 9.17 -11.20
N ASN A 64 -10.48 9.60 -11.91
CA ASN A 64 -9.54 8.69 -12.57
C ASN A 64 -8.67 7.93 -11.55
N VAL A 65 -8.15 8.59 -10.53
CA VAL A 65 -7.37 7.95 -9.46
C VAL A 65 -8.25 7.02 -8.62
N GLN A 66 -9.48 7.39 -8.28
CA GLN A 66 -10.44 6.48 -7.62
C GLN A 66 -10.84 5.31 -8.53
N GLY A 67 -11.03 5.54 -9.83
CA GLY A 67 -11.36 4.49 -10.80
C GLY A 67 -10.19 3.53 -11.06
N ILE A 68 -8.95 4.01 -11.00
CA ILE A 68 -7.73 3.21 -11.19
C ILE A 68 -7.34 2.47 -9.91
N LEU A 69 -7.40 3.14 -8.75
CA LEU A 69 -6.98 2.58 -7.46
C LEU A 69 -8.09 1.77 -6.76
N ASN A 70 -9.36 2.05 -7.06
CA ASN A 70 -10.55 1.33 -6.59
C ASN A 70 -10.59 1.08 -5.06
N PHE A 71 -10.11 2.03 -4.25
CA PHE A 71 -10.16 1.94 -2.79
C PHE A 71 -11.57 2.13 -2.23
N SER A 72 -11.85 1.51 -1.07
CA SER A 72 -13.09 1.73 -0.30
C SER A 72 -13.02 3.03 0.51
N GLN A 73 -11.86 3.36 1.06
CA GLN A 73 -11.61 4.62 1.76
C GLN A 73 -10.20 5.13 1.48
N SER A 74 -10.01 6.44 1.51
CA SER A 74 -8.68 7.05 1.44
C SER A 74 -8.65 8.36 2.20
N ALA A 75 -7.52 8.69 2.81
CA ALA A 75 -7.27 10.02 3.36
C ALA A 75 -5.81 10.43 3.16
N GLN A 76 -5.59 11.74 3.02
CA GLN A 76 -4.27 12.31 2.91
C GLN A 76 -4.22 13.66 3.62
N ALA A 77 -3.16 13.90 4.39
CA ALA A 77 -2.91 15.18 5.03
C ALA A 77 -1.41 15.46 5.16
N LEU A 78 -1.04 16.72 4.94
CA LEU A 78 0.30 17.24 5.16
C LEU A 78 0.36 17.88 6.55
N TYR A 79 1.36 17.51 7.31
CA TYR A 79 1.67 18.05 8.62
C TYR A 79 2.98 18.83 8.51
N VAL A 80 2.98 20.07 8.98
CA VAL A 80 4.15 20.94 8.96
C VAL A 80 4.45 21.47 10.36
N ARG A 81 5.72 21.40 10.76
CA ARG A 81 6.25 22.04 11.97
C ARG A 81 7.63 22.60 11.68
N GLY A 82 7.76 23.94 11.69
CA GLY A 82 8.99 24.60 11.29
C GLY A 82 9.37 24.18 9.87
N GLU A 83 10.57 23.63 9.70
CA GLU A 83 11.06 23.10 8.42
C GLU A 83 10.69 21.63 8.19
N THR A 84 10.16 20.93 9.19
CA THR A 84 9.75 19.53 9.06
C THR A 84 8.38 19.43 8.39
N SER A 85 8.29 18.61 7.36
CA SER A 85 7.06 18.30 6.65
C SER A 85 6.86 16.79 6.55
N ILE A 86 5.68 16.30 6.94
CA ILE A 86 5.30 14.90 6.84
C ILE A 86 3.95 14.80 6.16
N LEU A 87 3.91 14.15 5.00
CA LEU A 87 2.68 13.78 4.31
C LEU A 87 2.28 12.37 4.73
N VAL A 88 1.09 12.22 5.30
CA VAL A 88 0.47 10.92 5.58
C VAL A 88 -0.55 10.63 4.49
N TYR A 89 -0.43 9.48 3.85
CA TYR A 89 -1.43 8.93 2.93
C TYR A 89 -1.86 7.56 3.43
N ALA A 90 -3.16 7.31 3.47
CA ALA A 90 -3.70 6.01 3.79
C ALA A 90 -4.83 5.65 2.83
N ALA A 91 -4.84 4.41 2.34
CA ALA A 91 -5.88 3.85 1.49
C ALA A 91 -6.28 2.46 1.99
N TYR A 92 -7.57 2.18 1.98
CA TYR A 92 -8.16 0.97 2.50
C TYR A 92 -9.04 0.32 1.44
N TRP A 93 -8.93 -1.00 1.33
CA TRP A 93 -9.75 -1.85 0.48
C TRP A 93 -10.45 -2.89 1.33
N GLU A 94 -11.78 -2.88 1.26
CA GLU A 94 -12.60 -3.93 1.86
C GLU A 94 -12.31 -5.29 1.20
N PRO A 95 -12.59 -6.40 1.89
CA PRO A 95 -12.45 -7.72 1.30
C PRO A 95 -13.21 -7.84 -0.04
N GLY A 96 -12.60 -8.51 -1.02
CA GLY A 96 -13.16 -8.71 -2.36
C GLY A 96 -12.95 -7.55 -3.35
N LYS A 97 -12.39 -6.42 -2.92
CA LYS A 97 -12.33 -5.20 -3.74
C LYS A 97 -11.24 -5.23 -4.82
N VAL A 98 -10.01 -5.57 -4.45
CA VAL A 98 -8.83 -5.55 -5.34
C VAL A 98 -7.88 -6.70 -4.99
N SER A 99 -7.09 -7.17 -5.96
CA SER A 99 -6.07 -8.20 -5.68
C SER A 99 -4.88 -7.62 -4.90
N VAL A 100 -4.14 -8.45 -4.16
CA VAL A 100 -2.91 -8.04 -3.46
C VAL A 100 -1.86 -7.48 -4.44
N VAL A 101 -1.70 -8.13 -5.59
CA VAL A 101 -0.80 -7.68 -6.66
C VAL A 101 -1.20 -6.30 -7.20
N ASP A 102 -2.49 -6.08 -7.45
CA ASP A 102 -2.96 -4.81 -8.00
C ASP A 102 -2.85 -3.68 -6.97
N ALA A 103 -3.25 -3.91 -5.71
CA ALA A 103 -3.05 -2.94 -4.64
C ALA A 103 -1.56 -2.64 -4.41
N GLY A 104 -0.73 -3.68 -4.39
CA GLY A 104 0.72 -3.55 -4.25
C GLY A 104 1.38 -2.88 -5.45
N SER A 105 0.68 -2.79 -6.59
CA SER A 105 1.15 -2.05 -7.74
C SER A 105 1.11 -0.53 -7.56
N HIS A 106 0.38 -0.07 -6.55
CA HIS A 106 0.21 1.35 -6.23
C HIS A 106 1.14 1.81 -5.10
N ASN A 107 2.38 1.31 -5.12
CA ASN A 107 3.45 1.72 -4.22
C ASN A 107 4.31 2.86 -4.82
N PRO A 108 5.10 3.58 -4.01
CA PRO A 108 5.94 4.69 -4.47
C PRO A 108 6.96 4.25 -5.52
N ASP A 109 7.50 3.03 -5.39
CA ASP A 109 8.42 2.45 -6.36
C ASP A 109 7.85 2.41 -7.78
N SER A 110 6.53 2.37 -7.91
CA SER A 110 5.84 2.28 -9.20
C SER A 110 5.24 3.62 -9.58
N CYS A 111 4.37 4.18 -8.75
CA CYS A 111 3.69 5.43 -9.08
C CYS A 111 4.65 6.62 -9.18
N TRP A 112 5.63 6.74 -8.28
CA TRP A 112 6.51 7.91 -8.29
C TRP A 112 7.58 7.78 -9.38
N VAL A 113 8.14 6.59 -9.55
CA VAL A 113 9.14 6.34 -10.60
C VAL A 113 8.53 6.50 -11.99
N ASN A 114 7.32 6.01 -12.23
CA ASN A 114 6.61 6.23 -13.50
C ASN A 114 6.29 7.71 -13.74
N ASN A 115 6.10 8.50 -12.68
CA ASN A 115 5.89 9.94 -12.75
C ASN A 115 7.21 10.74 -12.75
N GLY A 116 8.35 10.08 -13.03
CA GLY A 116 9.65 10.72 -13.26
C GLY A 116 10.51 10.89 -12.02
N CYS A 117 10.13 10.36 -10.85
CA CYS A 117 11.00 10.37 -9.68
C CYS A 117 12.15 9.37 -9.84
N ILE A 118 13.32 9.72 -9.31
CA ILE A 118 14.48 8.81 -9.30
C ILE A 118 14.61 8.21 -7.90
N ARG A 119 14.51 6.89 -7.79
CA ARG A 119 14.77 6.17 -6.53
C ARG A 119 16.28 6.11 -6.25
N THR A 120 16.72 6.69 -5.15
CA THR A 120 18.14 6.74 -4.75
C THR A 120 18.50 5.74 -3.65
N GLU A 121 17.52 5.27 -2.87
CA GLU A 121 17.74 4.29 -1.80
C GLU A 121 16.50 3.40 -1.64
N ARG A 122 16.71 2.14 -1.24
CA ARG A 122 15.63 1.19 -0.92
C ARG A 122 16.08 0.23 0.20
N LYS A 123 15.24 0.05 1.22
CA LYS A 123 15.43 -0.95 2.28
C LYS A 123 14.10 -1.65 2.57
N TYR A 124 14.14 -2.96 2.70
CA TYR A 124 12.95 -3.78 2.91
C TYR A 124 12.83 -4.21 4.37
N ALA A 125 11.59 -4.46 4.81
CA ALA A 125 11.30 -4.98 6.16
C ALA A 125 12.02 -4.25 7.31
N VAL A 126 12.13 -2.92 7.23
CA VAL A 126 12.82 -2.10 8.22
C VAL A 126 12.05 -2.13 9.53
N THR A 127 12.73 -2.53 10.60
CA THR A 127 12.18 -2.55 11.96
C THR A 127 12.48 -1.23 12.65
N ALA A 128 11.50 -0.73 13.41
CA ALA A 128 11.65 0.47 14.22
C ALA A 128 10.63 0.47 15.37
N GLN A 129 10.76 1.47 16.24
CA GLN A 129 9.86 1.68 17.36
C GLN A 129 9.61 3.17 17.57
N VAL A 130 8.46 3.51 18.13
CA VAL A 130 8.08 4.89 18.47
C VAL A 130 7.79 4.93 19.96
N GLY A 131 8.64 5.63 20.72
CA GLY A 131 8.48 5.72 22.18
C GLY A 131 8.47 4.35 22.87
N GLY A 132 9.30 3.41 22.40
CA GLY A 132 9.36 2.04 22.92
C GLY A 132 8.27 1.09 22.41
N ARG A 133 7.31 1.56 21.60
CA ARG A 133 6.30 0.71 20.98
C ARG A 133 6.77 0.21 19.61
N PRO A 134 6.82 -1.11 19.38
CA PRO A 134 7.29 -1.67 18.11
C PRO A 134 6.33 -1.37 16.96
N LEU A 135 6.88 -0.91 15.84
CA LEU A 135 6.15 -0.81 14.58
C LEU A 135 6.15 -2.17 13.87
N LEU A 136 5.11 -2.43 13.08
CA LEU A 136 5.21 -3.45 12.04
C LEU A 136 6.35 -3.08 11.08
N PRO A 137 7.13 -4.05 10.55
CA PRO A 137 8.26 -3.69 9.71
C PRO A 137 7.78 -3.07 8.40
N TYR A 138 8.36 -1.92 8.06
CA TYR A 138 7.95 -1.09 6.93
C TYR A 138 8.93 -1.17 5.77
N GLU A 139 8.47 -0.71 4.62
CA GLU A 139 9.26 -0.55 3.42
C GLU A 139 9.78 0.89 3.34
N TYR A 140 11.09 1.05 3.14
CA TYR A 140 11.72 2.36 3.03
C TYR A 140 12.22 2.61 1.62
N GLY A 141 12.01 3.82 1.11
CA GLY A 141 12.61 4.32 -0.12
C GLY A 141 12.93 5.82 -0.05
N GLN A 142 13.96 6.22 -0.78
CA GLN A 142 14.30 7.63 -0.99
C GLN A 142 14.16 7.98 -2.47
N TYR A 143 13.52 9.11 -2.74
CA TYR A 143 13.18 9.54 -4.10
C TYR A 143 13.57 11.00 -4.33
N LEU A 144 14.20 11.28 -5.46
CA LEU A 144 14.37 12.63 -5.99
C LEU A 144 13.16 12.96 -6.87
N VAL A 145 12.47 14.05 -6.53
CA VAL A 145 11.30 14.50 -7.30
C VAL A 145 11.73 15.38 -8.47
N PRO A 146 11.02 15.36 -9.63
CA PRO A 146 11.39 16.14 -10.81
C PRO A 146 11.54 17.65 -10.57
N SER A 147 10.74 18.21 -9.66
CA SER A 147 10.79 19.63 -9.28
C SER A 147 12.04 20.04 -8.49
N GLY A 148 12.93 19.09 -8.19
CA GLY A 148 13.99 19.26 -7.21
C GLY A 148 13.46 18.99 -5.79
N GLY A 149 14.29 18.35 -4.98
CA GLY A 149 13.94 17.94 -3.62
C GLY A 149 14.03 16.43 -3.42
N ARG A 150 14.18 16.04 -2.16
CA ARG A 150 14.31 14.66 -1.73
C ARG A 150 13.15 14.31 -0.83
N GLN A 151 12.54 13.16 -1.09
CA GLN A 151 11.46 12.60 -0.30
C GLN A 151 11.90 11.26 0.28
N ASN A 152 11.86 11.16 1.61
CA ASN A 152 12.11 9.92 2.33
C ASN A 152 10.77 9.32 2.69
N VAL A 153 10.58 8.05 2.33
CA VAL A 153 9.28 7.40 2.38
C VAL A 153 9.37 6.14 3.20
N ALA A 154 8.46 6.02 4.18
CA ALA A 154 8.14 4.78 4.85
C ALA A 154 6.73 4.36 4.46
N PHE A 155 6.53 3.10 4.08
CA PHE A 155 5.19 2.61 3.78
C PHE A 155 4.94 1.20 4.30
N TRP A 156 3.69 0.93 4.59
CA TRP A 156 3.15 -0.37 4.97
C TRP A 156 2.07 -0.74 3.96
N HIS A 157 2.14 -1.95 3.44
CA HIS A 157 1.01 -2.58 2.78
C HIS A 157 0.61 -3.76 3.64
N LEU A 158 -0.51 -3.64 4.33
CA LEU A 158 -1.04 -4.64 5.23
C LEU A 158 -2.11 -5.45 4.50
N VAL A 159 -1.98 -6.78 4.50
CA VAL A 159 -2.95 -7.74 3.98
C VAL A 159 -3.48 -8.54 5.17
N ASN A 160 -4.77 -8.43 5.48
CA ASN A 160 -5.38 -8.97 6.70
C ASN A 160 -4.62 -8.56 7.99
N GLY A 161 -4.08 -7.34 8.03
CA GLY A 161 -3.33 -6.78 9.15
C GLY A 161 -1.85 -7.18 9.20
N GLN A 162 -1.36 -7.98 8.24
CA GLN A 162 0.03 -8.44 8.19
C GLN A 162 0.81 -7.73 7.08
N PRO A 163 2.07 -7.33 7.31
CA PRO A 163 2.89 -6.68 6.27
C PRO A 163 3.12 -7.59 5.05
N ASN A 164 2.74 -7.11 3.87
CA ASN A 164 3.15 -7.65 2.59
C ASN A 164 4.57 -7.18 2.26
N ARG A 165 5.38 -8.08 1.67
CA ARG A 165 6.80 -7.86 1.38
C ARG A 165 7.03 -7.67 -0.11
N TYR A 166 8.00 -6.80 -0.41
CA TYR A 166 8.36 -6.37 -1.75
C TYR A 166 9.83 -6.68 -2.11
N GLU A 167 10.50 -7.53 -1.34
CA GLU A 167 11.94 -7.87 -1.51
C GLU A 167 12.26 -8.43 -2.90
N GLU A 168 11.29 -9.11 -3.53
CA GLU A 168 11.40 -9.66 -4.88
C GLU A 168 11.10 -8.62 -5.99
N GLN A 169 10.72 -7.38 -5.64
CA GLN A 169 10.37 -6.33 -6.59
C GLN A 169 11.59 -5.44 -6.90
N SER A 170 12.28 -5.72 -8.01
CA SER A 170 13.46 -4.97 -8.44
C SER A 170 13.15 -3.61 -9.08
N ALA A 171 12.00 -3.46 -9.75
CA ALA A 171 11.58 -2.25 -10.49
C ALA A 171 10.13 -1.85 -10.23
N GLY A 172 9.83 -0.55 -10.45
CA GLY A 172 8.48 -0.01 -10.47
C GLY A 172 7.64 -0.61 -11.60
N TRP A 173 6.35 -0.84 -11.35
CA TRP A 173 5.47 -1.50 -12.31
C TRP A 173 5.23 -0.67 -13.56
N ARG A 174 5.40 -1.28 -14.72
CA ARG A 174 4.96 -0.69 -15.99
C ARG A 174 3.50 -1.04 -16.26
N ASP A 175 2.78 -0.14 -16.93
CA ASP A 175 1.44 -0.43 -17.43
C ASP A 175 1.49 -1.23 -18.75
N GLY A 176 0.40 -1.94 -19.06
CA GLY A 176 0.24 -2.71 -20.31
C GLY A 176 0.56 -4.21 -20.20
N LEU A 177 0.57 -4.89 -21.35
CA LEU A 177 0.76 -6.36 -21.43
C LEU A 177 2.11 -6.82 -20.90
N VAL A 178 3.17 -6.06 -21.16
CA VAL A 178 4.52 -6.38 -20.67
C VAL A 178 4.56 -6.30 -19.14
N GLY A 179 3.99 -5.23 -18.56
CA GLY A 179 3.89 -5.10 -17.11
C GLY A 179 3.04 -6.19 -16.45
N ARG A 180 1.99 -6.68 -17.12
CA ARG A 180 1.20 -7.83 -16.64
C ARG A 180 2.01 -9.12 -16.61
N LEU A 181 2.91 -9.34 -17.56
CA LEU A 181 3.80 -10.51 -17.56
C LEU A 181 4.87 -10.39 -16.48
N GLU A 182 5.40 -9.18 -16.25
CA GLU A 182 6.35 -8.90 -15.16
C GLU A 182 5.75 -9.13 -13.76
N ARG A 183 4.41 -9.06 -13.63
CA ARG A 183 3.67 -9.36 -12.38
C ARG A 183 3.54 -10.85 -12.08
N LEU A 184 3.77 -11.76 -13.04
CA LEU A 184 3.54 -13.19 -12.85
C LEU A 184 4.33 -13.80 -11.68
N PRO A 185 5.63 -13.53 -11.49
CA PRO A 185 6.38 -14.06 -10.35
C PRO A 185 5.77 -13.67 -9.00
N LEU A 186 5.28 -12.42 -8.87
CA LEU A 186 4.62 -11.99 -7.63
C LEU A 186 3.23 -12.55 -7.48
N LEU A 187 2.47 -12.75 -8.56
CA LEU A 187 1.21 -13.49 -8.48
C LEU A 187 1.46 -14.90 -7.94
N TRP A 188 2.54 -15.57 -8.38
CA TRP A 188 2.93 -16.86 -7.83
C TRP A 188 3.36 -16.77 -6.36
N LYS A 189 4.12 -15.74 -5.97
CA LYS A 189 4.44 -15.46 -4.56
C LYS A 189 3.16 -15.31 -3.74
N ASP A 190 2.25 -14.45 -4.18
CA ASP A 190 1.03 -14.15 -3.44
C ASP A 190 0.09 -15.36 -3.37
N ILE A 191 0.03 -16.20 -4.41
CA ILE A 191 -0.70 -17.48 -4.35
C ILE A 191 -0.07 -18.42 -3.30
N ARG A 192 1.26 -18.45 -3.19
CA ARG A 192 1.94 -19.25 -2.15
C ARG A 192 1.72 -18.69 -0.75
N THR A 193 1.72 -17.36 -0.59
CA THR A 193 1.61 -16.69 0.71
C THR A 193 0.16 -16.61 1.21
N TYR A 194 -0.78 -16.30 0.33
CA TYR A 194 -2.19 -16.00 0.67
C TYR A 194 -3.19 -17.03 0.11
N GLY A 195 -2.71 -18.05 -0.62
CA GLY A 195 -3.56 -19.02 -1.30
C GLY A 195 -4.29 -18.41 -2.49
N LEU A 196 -5.39 -19.04 -2.92
CA LEU A 196 -6.22 -18.50 -4.02
C LEU A 196 -7.00 -17.24 -3.61
N ASN A 197 -7.04 -16.91 -2.32
CA ASN A 197 -7.69 -15.71 -1.81
C ASN A 197 -6.78 -14.48 -1.97
N GLN A 198 -6.77 -13.95 -3.19
CA GLN A 198 -5.98 -12.80 -3.57
C GLN A 198 -6.64 -11.47 -3.27
N LYS A 199 -7.91 -11.44 -2.81
CA LYS A 199 -8.68 -10.22 -2.55
C LYS A 199 -9.00 -10.05 -1.07
N SER A 200 -8.02 -10.33 -0.22
CA SER A 200 -8.14 -10.11 1.21
C SER A 200 -8.32 -8.62 1.53
N GLU A 201 -8.70 -8.32 2.78
CA GLU A 201 -8.76 -6.95 3.28
C GLU A 201 -7.36 -6.32 3.26
N GLN A 202 -7.25 -5.06 2.85
CA GLN A 202 -5.96 -4.41 2.66
C GLN A 202 -5.93 -2.96 3.16
N MET A 203 -4.80 -2.56 3.73
CA MET A 203 -4.51 -1.17 4.11
C MET A 203 -3.13 -0.80 3.57
N PHE A 204 -3.04 0.32 2.87
CA PHE A 204 -1.78 0.92 2.45
C PHE A 204 -1.58 2.23 3.21
N ILE A 205 -0.49 2.34 3.96
CA ILE A 205 -0.11 3.54 4.71
C ILE A 205 1.23 4.03 4.19
N ARG A 206 1.38 5.34 3.97
CA ARG A 206 2.63 5.97 3.56
C ARG A 206 2.89 7.24 4.35
N LEU A 207 4.11 7.36 4.85
CA LEU A 207 4.71 8.58 5.38
C LEU A 207 5.74 9.07 4.38
N SER A 208 5.63 10.31 3.93
CA SER A 208 6.62 10.96 3.07
C SER A 208 7.13 12.22 3.75
N SER A 209 8.44 12.37 3.85
CA SER A 209 9.06 13.45 4.61
C SER A 209 10.25 14.05 3.87
N ASN A 210 10.48 15.34 4.10
CA ASN A 210 11.72 16.01 3.67
C ASN A 210 12.95 15.59 4.50
N LEU A 211 12.74 14.99 5.68
CA LEU A 211 13.80 14.45 6.54
C LEU A 211 13.86 12.91 6.45
N PRO A 212 15.02 12.29 6.72
CA PRO A 212 15.14 10.83 6.85
C PRO A 212 14.14 10.24 7.83
N VAL A 213 13.58 9.08 7.50
CA VAL A 213 12.52 8.44 8.29
C VAL A 213 13.00 8.07 9.69
N ASP A 214 14.22 7.56 9.81
CA ASP A 214 14.84 7.22 11.10
C ASP A 214 14.94 8.43 12.04
N GLN A 215 15.27 9.61 11.51
CA GLN A 215 15.25 10.86 12.27
C GLN A 215 13.84 11.22 12.72
N ILE A 216 12.84 11.10 11.83
CA ILE A 216 11.44 11.37 12.19
C ILE A 216 10.96 10.45 13.31
N LEU A 217 11.28 9.15 13.24
CA LEU A 217 10.85 8.15 14.22
C LEU A 217 11.59 8.28 15.56
N ALA A 218 12.86 8.68 15.55
CA ALA A 218 13.68 8.81 16.75
C ALA A 218 13.37 10.08 17.56
N ASP A 219 12.92 11.14 16.89
CA ASP A 219 12.68 12.44 17.52
C ASP A 219 11.48 12.42 18.49
N PRO A 220 11.68 12.61 19.81
CA PRO A 220 10.62 12.48 20.82
C PRO A 220 9.43 13.41 20.61
N ILE A 221 9.64 14.58 20.02
CA ILE A 221 8.58 15.55 19.73
C ILE A 221 7.60 15.03 18.65
N ASN A 222 7.98 14.03 17.85
CA ASN A 222 7.11 13.40 16.86
C ASN A 222 6.31 12.23 17.44
N ARG A 223 6.57 11.85 18.68
CA ARG A 223 5.97 10.67 19.32
C ARG A 223 4.46 10.73 19.33
N GLU A 224 3.87 11.85 19.77
CA GLU A 224 2.42 12.02 19.82
C GLU A 224 1.79 11.86 18.42
N PHE A 225 2.41 12.49 17.42
CA PHE A 225 2.01 12.37 16.02
C PHE A 225 2.05 10.93 15.50
N LEU A 226 3.17 10.24 15.69
CA LEU A 226 3.34 8.88 15.22
C LEU A 226 2.43 7.89 15.98
N GLN A 227 2.21 8.11 17.27
CA GLN A 227 1.30 7.28 18.07
C GLN A 227 -0.17 7.50 17.70
N ALA A 228 -0.56 8.69 17.25
CA ALA A 228 -1.92 8.94 16.79
C ALA A 228 -2.30 8.09 15.56
N LEU A 229 -1.32 7.67 14.76
CA LEU A 229 -1.52 6.80 13.59
C LEU A 229 -1.84 5.35 13.94
N GLN A 230 -1.88 4.99 15.22
CA GLN A 230 -2.13 3.61 15.67
C GLN A 230 -3.42 2.99 15.15
N GLY A 231 -4.45 3.80 14.84
CA GLY A 231 -5.71 3.32 14.26
C GLY A 231 -5.54 2.67 12.89
N LEU A 232 -4.44 2.96 12.18
CA LEU A 232 -4.14 2.37 10.87
C LEU A 232 -3.48 0.98 10.96
N GLY A 233 -3.18 0.49 12.18
CA GLY A 233 -2.55 -0.82 12.39
C GLY A 233 -1.05 -0.86 12.15
N VAL A 234 -0.35 0.29 12.21
CA VAL A 234 1.11 0.37 11.98
C VAL A 234 1.96 -0.17 13.13
N PHE A 235 1.37 -0.41 14.31
CA PHE A 235 2.05 -0.97 15.48
C PHE A 235 1.77 -2.46 15.61
N SER A 236 2.77 -3.26 15.98
CA SER A 236 2.60 -4.70 16.13
C SER A 236 1.84 -5.12 17.39
N ASP A 237 1.72 -4.20 18.37
CA ASP A 237 1.01 -4.40 19.62
C ASP A 237 -0.50 -4.13 19.53
N ARG A 238 -1.00 -3.73 18.35
CA ARG A 238 -2.40 -3.35 18.15
C ARG A 238 -2.92 -3.77 16.78
N GLU A 239 -4.00 -4.54 16.77
CA GLU A 239 -4.73 -4.84 15.55
C GLU A 239 -5.35 -3.57 14.95
N TRP A 240 -5.41 -3.51 13.62
CA TRP A 240 -6.18 -2.48 12.92
C TRP A 240 -7.67 -2.58 13.29
N LYS A 241 -8.30 -1.53 13.82
CA LYS A 241 -9.72 -1.55 14.19
C LYS A 241 -10.37 -0.23 13.86
#